data_AF-A0A5C7VEE7-F1
#
_entry.id   AF-A0A5C7VEE7-F1
#
_cell.length_a   1.000
_cell.length_b   1.000
_cell.length_c   1.000
_cell.angle_alpha   90.00
_cell.angle_beta   90.00
_cell.angle_gamma   90.00
#
_symmetry.space_group_name_H-M   'P 1'
#
loop_
_entity.id
_entity.type
_entity.pdbx_description
1 polymer ?
#
loop_
_entity_poly.entity_id
_entity_poly.type
_entity_poly.pdbx_seq_one_letter_code
_entity_poly.pdbx_strand_id
1 'polypeptide(L)'
;LRVFTNLNPAGEPRVWRVGESFEAIAQRFVPRAKPYAAWQARALRALRVTKSLRSEYDHLMLQLHDGMKGDLDYQQHSPQVTMPFPAGSTWVCYSDQASHAVMAGQFMMEQTLHLQPQAQVNPQASPLAILERQLGRRLT
;
A
#
# COMPACT_ATOMS: atom_id res chain seq x y z
N LEU A 1 5.11 -6.30 -5.08
CA LEU A 1 6.10 -5.56 -5.89
C LEU A 1 5.45 -5.14 -7.19
N ARG A 2 5.65 -3.90 -7.65
CA ARG A 2 5.16 -3.42 -8.93
C ARG A 2 6.27 -2.75 -9.72
N VAL A 3 6.26 -3.01 -11.02
CA VAL A 3 7.13 -2.35 -12.01
C VAL A 3 6.26 -1.48 -12.88
N PHE A 4 6.65 -0.24 -13.08
CA PHE A 4 5.91 0.74 -13.86
C PHE A 4 6.80 1.33 -14.94
N THR A 5 6.22 1.57 -16.12
CA THR A 5 6.89 2.28 -17.21
C THR A 5 5.97 3.36 -17.74
N ASN A 6 6.49 4.59 -17.85
CA ASN A 6 5.78 5.69 -18.48
C ASN A 6 5.98 5.60 -20.00
N LEU A 7 4.89 5.35 -20.73
CA LEU A 7 4.88 5.17 -22.18
C LEU A 7 4.25 6.36 -22.91
N ASN A 8 4.21 7.53 -22.27
CA ASN A 8 3.60 8.71 -22.87
C ASN A 8 4.33 9.13 -24.16
N PRO A 9 3.65 9.12 -25.33
CA PRO A 9 4.28 9.42 -26.61
C PRO A 9 4.54 10.92 -26.81
N ALA A 10 3.85 11.78 -26.06
CA ALA A 10 4.02 13.23 -26.11
C ALA A 10 5.10 13.75 -25.15
N GLY A 11 5.83 12.86 -24.47
CA GLY A 11 6.91 13.23 -23.54
C GLY A 11 6.43 13.69 -22.17
N GLU A 12 5.13 13.55 -21.85
CA GLU A 12 4.59 14.04 -20.58
C GLU A 12 4.99 13.15 -19.39
N PRO A 13 5.27 13.75 -18.22
CA PRO A 13 5.61 13.01 -17.03
C PRO A 13 4.39 12.35 -16.38
N ARG A 14 4.63 11.22 -15.69
CA ARG A 14 3.69 10.65 -14.73
C ARG A 14 4.02 11.23 -13.36
N VAL A 15 3.16 12.11 -12.85
CA VAL A 15 3.42 12.84 -11.60
C VAL A 15 2.86 12.05 -10.43
N TRP A 16 3.74 11.64 -9.52
CA TRP A 16 3.36 10.98 -8.27
C TRP A 16 3.61 11.92 -7.09
N ARG A 17 2.84 11.71 -6.01
CA ARG A 17 3.22 12.11 -4.65
C ARG A 17 3.65 10.84 -3.92
N VAL A 18 4.86 10.84 -3.40
CA VAL A 18 5.39 9.75 -2.57
C VAL A 18 5.38 10.23 -1.13
N GLY A 19 4.67 9.52 -0.26
CA GLY A 19 4.47 9.88 1.14
C GLY A 19 5.59 9.39 2.06
N GLU A 20 5.32 9.48 3.35
CA GLU A 20 6.22 9.02 4.42
C GLU A 20 6.37 7.49 4.49
N SER A 21 7.19 7.02 5.43
CA SER A 21 7.46 5.60 5.62
C SER A 21 6.22 4.83 6.09
N PHE A 22 6.14 3.55 5.72
CA PHE A 22 5.08 2.66 6.18
C PHE A 22 5.01 2.58 7.72
N GLU A 23 6.16 2.64 8.40
CA GLU A 23 6.22 2.60 9.87
C GLU A 23 5.51 3.81 10.51
N ALA A 24 5.70 5.01 9.97
CA ALA A 24 5.02 6.21 10.45
C ALA A 24 3.51 6.14 10.21
N ILE A 25 3.10 5.64 9.04
CA ILE A 25 1.69 5.39 8.70
C ILE A 25 1.08 4.40 9.69
N ALA A 26 1.76 3.27 9.91
CA ALA A 26 1.27 2.24 10.81
C ALA A 26 1.17 2.77 12.25
N GLN A 27 2.14 3.55 12.74
CA GLN A 27 2.07 4.23 14.04
C GLN A 27 0.83 5.13 14.18
N ARG A 28 0.49 5.89 13.14
CA ARG A 28 -0.64 6.84 13.16
C ARG A 28 -2.00 6.18 13.02
N PHE A 29 -2.13 5.16 12.16
CA PHE A 29 -3.42 4.63 11.74
C PHE A 29 -3.77 3.26 12.33
N VAL A 30 -2.81 2.43 12.76
CA VAL A 30 -3.11 1.14 13.42
C VAL A 30 -3.98 1.33 14.67
N PRO A 31 -3.74 2.30 15.57
CA PRO A 31 -4.61 2.50 16.73
C PRO A 31 -6.04 2.92 16.39
N ARG A 32 -6.26 3.46 15.18
CA ARG A 32 -7.58 3.91 14.68
C ARG A 32 -8.28 2.83 13.85
N ALA A 33 -7.59 1.73 13.53
CA ALA A 33 -8.12 0.66 12.72
C ALA A 33 -9.22 -0.11 13.46
N LYS A 34 -10.30 -0.48 12.76
CA LYS A 34 -11.34 -1.33 13.34
C LYS A 34 -10.76 -2.71 13.66
N PRO A 35 -11.12 -3.32 14.80
CA PRO A 35 -10.64 -4.65 15.14
C PRO A 35 -11.10 -5.68 14.11
N TYR A 36 -10.28 -6.69 13.87
CA TYR A 36 -10.61 -7.80 13.00
C TYR A 36 -11.67 -8.70 13.65
N ALA A 37 -12.67 -9.11 12.86
CA ALA A 37 -13.71 -10.04 13.29
C ALA A 37 -13.78 -11.24 12.34
N ALA A 38 -13.34 -12.41 12.80
CA ALA A 38 -13.25 -13.62 11.99
C ALA A 38 -14.60 -14.05 11.38
N TRP A 39 -15.72 -13.82 12.08
CA TRP A 39 -17.05 -14.13 11.54
C TRP A 39 -17.43 -13.22 10.37
N GLN A 40 -17.02 -11.95 10.38
CA GLN A 40 -17.25 -11.01 9.27
C GLN A 40 -16.47 -11.46 8.05
N ALA A 41 -15.20 -11.85 8.22
CA ALA A 41 -14.39 -12.40 7.13
C ALA A 41 -15.02 -13.66 6.51
N ARG A 42 -15.57 -14.55 7.33
CA ARG A 42 -16.30 -15.75 6.87
C ARG A 42 -17.58 -15.39 6.13
N ALA A 43 -18.35 -14.43 6.63
CA ALA A 43 -19.56 -13.95 5.96
C ALA A 43 -19.26 -13.32 4.60
N LEU A 44 -18.23 -12.47 4.51
CA LEU A 44 -17.78 -11.86 3.25
C LEU A 44 -17.38 -12.90 2.20
N ARG A 45 -16.67 -13.95 2.63
CA ARG A 45 -16.33 -15.08 1.75
C ARG A 45 -17.57 -15.86 1.32
N ALA A 46 -18.49 -16.15 2.24
CA ALA A 46 -19.72 -16.88 1.94
C ALA A 46 -20.59 -16.14 0.92
N LEU A 47 -20.66 -14.81 1.03
CA LEU A 47 -21.35 -13.92 0.09
C LEU A 47 -20.55 -13.63 -1.19
N ARG A 48 -19.38 -14.27 -1.37
CA ARG A 48 -18.46 -14.08 -2.51
C ARG A 48 -18.03 -12.62 -2.76
N VAL A 49 -18.05 -11.79 -1.72
CA VAL A 49 -17.52 -10.42 -1.77
C VAL A 49 -16.00 -10.44 -1.87
N THR A 50 -15.33 -11.40 -1.22
CA THR A 50 -13.89 -11.62 -1.32
C THR A 50 -13.57 -12.95 -2.00
N LYS A 51 -12.51 -12.99 -2.81
CA LYS A 51 -12.05 -14.20 -3.51
C LYS A 51 -11.50 -15.27 -2.55
N SER A 52 -10.93 -14.86 -1.43
CA SER A 52 -10.37 -15.69 -0.37
C SER A 52 -10.90 -15.25 1.01
N LEU A 53 -10.56 -16.01 2.05
CA LEU A 53 -10.74 -15.55 3.42
C LEU A 53 -9.79 -14.37 3.65
N ARG A 54 -10.33 -13.23 4.10
CA ARG A 54 -9.53 -12.05 4.44
C ARG A 54 -8.74 -12.35 5.72
N SER A 55 -7.42 -12.30 5.64
CA SER A 55 -6.55 -12.41 6.82
C SER A 55 -6.66 -11.17 7.71
N GLU A 56 -6.16 -11.26 8.94
CA GLU A 56 -6.08 -10.10 9.81
C GLU A 56 -5.12 -9.03 9.24
N TYR A 57 -4.03 -9.47 8.63
CA TYR A 57 -3.11 -8.58 7.91
C TYR A 57 -3.82 -7.81 6.79
N ASP A 58 -4.56 -8.51 5.92
CA ASP A 58 -5.30 -7.87 4.82
C ASP A 58 -6.35 -6.89 5.35
N HIS A 59 -7.00 -7.23 6.47
CA HIS A 59 -7.95 -6.34 7.13
C HIS A 59 -7.28 -5.06 7.62
N LEU A 60 -6.14 -5.16 8.30
CA LEU A 60 -5.38 -3.99 8.75
C LEU A 60 -4.89 -3.16 7.57
N MET A 61 -4.34 -3.77 6.53
CA MET A 61 -3.90 -3.06 5.31
C MET A 61 -5.04 -2.26 4.67
N LEU A 62 -6.26 -2.82 4.64
CA LEU A 62 -7.45 -2.11 4.17
C LEU A 62 -7.84 -0.97 5.10
N GLN A 63 -7.81 -1.16 6.43
CA GLN A 63 -8.10 -0.09 7.38
C GLN A 63 -7.10 1.06 7.29
N LEU A 64 -5.81 0.78 7.10
CA LEU A 64 -4.78 1.78 6.87
C LEU A 64 -5.03 2.54 5.56
N HIS A 65 -5.29 1.81 4.47
CA HIS A 65 -5.60 2.40 3.17
C HIS A 65 -6.81 3.34 3.23
N ASP A 66 -7.92 2.87 3.80
CA ASP A 66 -9.16 3.64 3.89
C ASP A 66 -9.04 4.80 4.88
N GLY A 67 -8.35 4.58 6.00
CA GLY A 67 -8.07 5.61 7.00
C GLY A 67 -7.22 6.75 6.45
N MET A 68 -6.15 6.43 5.71
CA MET A 68 -5.33 7.44 5.03
C MET A 68 -6.12 8.24 4.01
N LYS A 69 -6.97 7.58 3.20
CA LYS A 69 -7.77 8.26 2.17
C LYS A 69 -8.91 9.10 2.75
N GLY A 70 -9.47 8.68 3.88
CA GLY A 70 -10.54 9.40 4.56
C GLY A 70 -10.07 10.58 5.42
N ASP A 71 -8.78 10.64 5.76
CA ASP A 71 -8.22 11.70 6.60
C ASP A 71 -7.69 12.87 5.73
N LEU A 72 -8.52 13.90 5.57
CA LEU A 72 -8.17 15.07 4.74
C LEU A 72 -6.99 15.88 5.28
N ASP A 73 -6.85 15.95 6.61
CA ASP A 73 -5.71 16.63 7.24
C ASP A 73 -4.43 15.89 6.91
N TYR A 74 -4.45 14.56 7.03
CA TYR A 74 -3.34 13.71 6.61
C TYR A 74 -2.99 13.92 5.14
N GLN A 75 -3.98 13.89 4.24
CA GLN A 75 -3.76 14.08 2.80
C GLN A 75 -3.16 15.45 2.44
N GLN A 76 -3.37 16.48 3.27
CA GLN A 76 -2.85 17.82 3.01
C GLN A 76 -1.47 18.05 3.63
N HIS A 77 -1.26 17.56 4.86
CA HIS A 77 -0.10 17.93 5.69
C HIS A 77 0.92 16.81 5.89
N SER A 78 0.68 15.58 5.43
CA SER A 78 1.65 14.49 5.57
C SER A 78 2.95 14.79 4.81
N PRO A 79 4.12 14.40 5.35
CA PRO A 79 5.39 14.49 4.62
C PRO A 79 5.31 13.76 3.28
N GLN A 80 5.66 14.45 2.21
CA GLN A 80 5.55 13.91 0.87
C GLN A 80 6.42 14.67 -0.13
N VAL A 81 6.79 13.97 -1.19
CA VAL A 81 7.58 14.53 -2.29
C VAL A 81 6.81 14.36 -3.59
N THR A 82 6.78 15.41 -4.39
CA THR A 82 6.29 15.33 -5.77
C THR A 82 7.40 14.77 -6.65
N MET A 83 7.15 13.62 -7.26
CA MET A 83 8.09 12.90 -8.12
C MET A 83 7.54 12.83 -9.54
N PRO A 84 8.03 13.66 -10.47
CA PRO A 84 7.68 13.55 -11.88
C PRO A 84 8.54 12.46 -12.54
N PHE A 85 7.92 11.33 -12.90
CA PHE A 85 8.58 10.28 -13.67
C PHE A 85 8.55 10.61 -15.17
N PRO A 86 9.70 10.86 -15.83
CA PRO A 86 9.74 11.24 -17.25
C PRO A 86 9.17 10.15 -18.17
N ALA A 87 8.74 10.54 -19.37
CA ALA A 87 8.41 9.57 -20.41
C ALA A 87 9.61 8.67 -20.74
N GLY A 88 9.36 7.39 -20.99
CA GLY A 88 10.39 6.38 -21.21
C GLY A 88 11.09 5.88 -19.93
N SER A 89 10.84 6.49 -18.76
CA SER A 89 11.40 5.99 -17.51
C SER A 89 10.65 4.77 -16.98
N THR A 90 11.38 3.93 -16.25
CA THR A 90 10.84 2.78 -15.51
C THR A 90 11.22 2.90 -14.05
N TRP A 91 10.28 2.60 -13.16
CA TRP A 91 10.52 2.58 -11.71
C TRP A 91 9.88 1.36 -11.07
N VAL A 92 10.38 1.01 -9.89
CA VAL A 92 9.97 -0.17 -9.14
C VAL A 92 9.66 0.24 -7.72
N CYS A 93 8.55 -0.25 -7.17
CA CYS A 93 8.27 -0.09 -5.75
C CYS A 93 7.47 -1.26 -5.17
N TYR A 94 7.60 -1.46 -3.85
CA TYR A 94 6.63 -2.22 -3.08
C TYR A 94 5.42 -1.35 -2.82
N SER A 95 4.41 -1.42 -3.69
CA SER A 95 3.22 -0.56 -3.65
C SER A 95 2.34 -0.77 -2.41
N ASP A 96 2.54 -1.88 -1.70
CA ASP A 96 1.97 -2.21 -0.39
C ASP A 96 2.72 -1.54 0.78
N GLN A 97 3.96 -1.08 0.56
CA GLN A 97 4.78 -0.41 1.56
C GLN A 97 4.95 1.09 1.28
N ALA A 98 5.23 1.45 0.04
CA ALA A 98 5.44 2.84 -0.37
C ALA A 98 4.09 3.56 -0.48
N SER A 99 3.87 4.57 0.36
CA SER A 99 2.73 5.48 0.21
C SER A 99 2.87 6.28 -1.07
N HIS A 100 1.89 6.16 -1.98
CA HIS A 100 1.94 6.81 -3.28
C HIS A 100 0.55 7.22 -3.76
N ALA A 101 0.49 8.36 -4.46
CA ALA A 101 -0.69 8.84 -5.15
C ALA A 101 -0.30 9.35 -6.54
N VAL A 102 -1.11 9.05 -7.55
CA VAL A 102 -0.93 9.53 -8.92
C VAL A 102 -1.69 10.84 -9.07
N MET A 103 -1.00 11.92 -9.40
CA MET A 103 -1.58 13.25 -9.55
C MET A 103 -1.89 13.61 -11.01
N ALA A 104 -1.06 13.16 -11.94
CA ALA A 104 -1.24 13.42 -13.38
C ALA A 104 -0.48 12.41 -14.26
N GLY A 105 -0.79 12.43 -15.55
CA GLY A 105 -0.11 11.68 -16.61
C GLY A 105 -0.99 10.63 -17.27
N GLN A 106 -0.64 10.24 -18.49
CA GLN A 106 -1.36 9.27 -19.32
C GLN A 106 -0.39 8.22 -19.90
N PHE A 107 -0.92 7.07 -20.30
CA PHE A 107 -0.18 5.94 -20.91
C PHE A 107 0.91 5.33 -20.01
N MET A 108 0.51 4.36 -19.18
CA MET A 108 1.42 3.68 -18.24
C MET A 108 1.21 2.18 -18.33
N MET A 109 2.31 1.43 -18.42
CA MET A 109 2.32 -0.01 -18.23
C MET A 109 2.66 -0.35 -16.78
N GLU A 110 1.99 -1.34 -16.22
CA GLU A 110 2.22 -1.83 -14.86
C GLU A 110 2.24 -3.36 -14.85
N GLN A 111 3.17 -3.93 -14.09
CA GLN A 111 3.24 -5.36 -13.83
C GLN A 111 3.32 -5.61 -12.33
N THR A 112 2.32 -6.32 -11.81
CA THR A 112 2.32 -6.78 -10.43
C THR A 112 3.04 -8.12 -10.32
N LEU A 113 3.96 -8.21 -9.36
CA LEU A 113 4.71 -9.40 -9.01
C LEU A 113 4.50 -9.71 -7.53
N HIS A 114 4.20 -10.97 -7.24
CA HIS A 114 4.02 -11.46 -5.89
C HIS A 114 5.35 -12.01 -5.37
N LEU A 115 5.81 -11.49 -4.24
CA LEU A 115 7.03 -11.91 -3.57
C LEU A 115 6.70 -12.27 -2.12
N GLN A 116 7.02 -13.49 -1.72
CA GLN A 116 6.85 -13.92 -0.33
C GLN A 116 7.81 -13.15 0.58
N PRO A 117 7.38 -12.67 1.76
CA PRO A 117 8.25 -11.94 2.68
C PRO A 117 9.57 -12.65 3.02
N GLN A 118 9.54 -13.99 3.13
CA GLN A 118 10.71 -14.81 3.44
C GLN A 118 11.75 -14.85 2.31
N ALA A 119 11.35 -14.51 1.08
CA ALA A 119 12.24 -14.41 -0.07
C ALA A 119 12.87 -13.01 -0.22
N GLN A 120 12.54 -12.06 0.66
CA GLN A 120 13.18 -10.74 0.70
C GLN A 120 14.53 -10.84 1.39
N VAL A 121 15.50 -9.99 0.98
CA VAL A 121 16.82 -9.88 1.64
C VAL A 121 16.66 -9.52 3.12
N ASN A 122 15.67 -8.68 3.44
CA ASN A 122 15.31 -8.35 4.82
C ASN A 122 13.81 -8.57 5.06
N PRO A 123 13.40 -9.77 5.52
CA PRO A 123 11.99 -10.05 5.81
C PRO A 123 11.38 -9.15 6.89
N GLN A 124 12.21 -8.57 7.78
CA GLN A 124 11.77 -7.69 8.86
C GLN A 124 11.37 -6.28 8.38
N ALA A 125 11.74 -5.93 7.15
CA ALA A 125 11.31 -4.69 6.49
C ALA A 125 9.94 -4.82 5.80
N SER A 126 9.35 -6.02 5.76
CA SER A 126 8.04 -6.24 5.15
C SER A 126 6.92 -5.54 5.95
N PRO A 127 5.85 -5.06 5.29
CA PRO A 127 4.70 -4.48 5.99
C PRO A 127 4.11 -5.43 7.06
N LEU A 128 4.08 -6.73 6.77
CA LEU A 128 3.64 -7.75 7.74
C LEU A 128 4.49 -7.73 9.01
N ALA A 129 5.82 -7.82 8.88
CA ALA A 129 6.72 -7.84 10.04
C ALA A 129 6.68 -6.52 10.83
N ILE A 130 6.53 -5.38 10.13
CA ILE A 130 6.37 -4.07 10.77
C ILE A 130 5.09 -4.04 11.62
N LEU A 131 3.96 -4.52 11.08
CA LEU A 131 2.69 -4.56 11.81
C LEU A 131 2.73 -5.53 12.99
N GLU A 132 3.30 -6.72 12.81
CA GLU A 132 3.45 -7.70 13.90
C GLU A 132 4.29 -7.14 15.05
N ARG A 133 5.39 -6.45 14.72
CA ARG A 133 6.25 -5.79 15.70
C ARG A 133 5.51 -4.68 16.45
N GLN A 134 4.75 -3.86 15.74
CA GLN A 134 4.00 -2.77 16.36
C GLN A 134 2.86 -3.28 17.25
N LEU A 135 2.22 -4.38 16.88
CA LEU A 135 1.14 -5.00 17.64
C LEU A 135 1.62 -5.97 18.73
N GLY A 136 2.91 -6.32 18.75
CA GLY A 136 3.49 -7.26 19.71
C GLY A 136 2.98 -8.70 19.56
N ARG A 137 2.43 -9.07 18.40
CA ARG A 137 1.87 -10.41 18.14
C ARG A 137 1.91 -10.75 16.66
N ARG A 138 1.84 -12.05 16.36
CA ARG A 138 1.73 -12.52 14.97
C ARG A 138 0.36 -12.23 14.39
N LEU A 139 0.32 -11.94 13.09
CA LEU A 139 -0.90 -11.73 12.31
C LEU A 139 -1.16 -12.98 11.46
N THR A 140 -2.40 -13.46 11.45
CA THR A 140 -2.83 -14.68 10.73
C THR A 140 -3.90 -14.39 9.68
#